data_AF-A0A963W073-F1
#
_entry.id   AF-A0A963W073-F1
#
_cell.length_a   1.000
_cell.length_b   1.000
_cell.length_c   1.000
_cell.angle_alpha   90.00
_cell.angle_beta   90.00
_cell.angle_gamma   90.00
#
_symmetry.space_group_name_H-M   'P 1'
#
loop_
_entity.id
_entity.type
_entity.pdbx_description
1 polymer ?
#
loop_
_entity_poly.entity_id
_entity_poly.type
_entity_poly.pdbx_seq_one_letter_code
_entity_poly.pdbx_strand_id
1 'polypeptide(L)'
;MAIIRRRTFLAALALLATALHHRRSPAAVAGDPGAGVEGLARGLVAALDRPDAAARMGRRIVALDLLPADAEGLVASLTARHGALGEALPIEGDRRRARHALTRAVRRDFASGRTITVDGWLLARAEAEICVIAASFVPEGGALARARPARDARIWSGA
;
A
#
# COMPACT_ATOMS: atom_id res chain seq x y z
N MET A 1 -27.26 -40.20 -31.76
CA MET A 1 -26.57 -38.96 -32.18
C MET A 1 -27.35 -37.77 -31.61
N ALA A 2 -27.05 -37.36 -30.37
CA ALA A 2 -27.87 -36.40 -29.63
C ALA A 2 -27.31 -34.98 -29.79
N ILE A 3 -28.06 -34.10 -30.46
CA ILE A 3 -27.72 -32.69 -30.64
C ILE A 3 -28.01 -31.98 -29.32
N ILE A 4 -26.99 -31.88 -28.47
CA ILE A 4 -27.04 -31.10 -27.23
C ILE A 4 -27.14 -29.63 -27.63
N ARG A 5 -28.29 -29.00 -27.32
CA ARG A 5 -28.57 -27.60 -27.64
C ARG A 5 -27.51 -26.70 -27.00
N ARG A 6 -26.76 -25.96 -27.83
CA ARG A 6 -25.64 -25.05 -27.49
C ARG A 6 -25.88 -24.13 -26.26
N ARG A 7 -27.15 -23.86 -25.92
CA ARG A 7 -27.57 -23.06 -24.75
C ARG A 7 -27.44 -23.78 -23.41
N THR A 8 -27.65 -25.10 -23.32
CA THR A 8 -27.50 -25.83 -22.05
C THR A 8 -26.03 -26.09 -21.71
N PHE A 9 -25.18 -26.22 -22.72
CA PHE A 9 -23.73 -26.39 -22.53
C PHE A 9 -23.07 -25.11 -21.96
N LEU A 10 -23.53 -23.92 -22.39
CA LEU A 10 -23.03 -22.65 -21.85
C LEU A 10 -23.52 -22.37 -20.41
N ALA A 11 -24.73 -22.79 -20.05
CA ALA A 11 -25.22 -22.67 -18.68
C ALA A 11 -24.45 -23.57 -17.70
N ALA A 12 -24.11 -24.80 -18.12
CA ALA A 12 -23.29 -25.70 -17.32
C ALA A 12 -21.86 -25.18 -17.12
N LEU A 13 -21.27 -24.52 -18.14
CA LEU A 13 -19.96 -23.88 -18.06
C LEU A 13 -19.95 -22.66 -17.13
N ALA A 14 -21.02 -21.85 -17.12
CA ALA A 14 -21.16 -20.72 -16.20
C ALA A 14 -21.29 -21.15 -14.73
N LEU A 15 -22.00 -22.26 -14.48
CA LEU A 15 -22.12 -22.87 -13.14
C LEU A 15 -20.82 -23.53 -12.68
N LEU A 16 -20.06 -24.16 -13.58
CA LEU A 16 -18.76 -24.74 -13.25
C LEU A 16 -17.69 -23.66 -13.00
N ALA A 17 -17.73 -22.55 -13.75
CA ALA A 17 -16.84 -21.42 -13.56
C ALA A 17 -17.10 -20.69 -12.23
N THR A 18 -18.37 -20.53 -11.82
CA THR A 18 -18.72 -19.97 -10.50
C THR A 18 -18.38 -20.92 -9.35
N ALA A 19 -18.57 -22.22 -9.51
CA ALA A 19 -18.18 -23.22 -8.51
C ALA A 19 -16.66 -23.31 -8.30
N LEU A 20 -15.86 -23.14 -9.37
CA LEU A 20 -14.40 -23.10 -9.29
C LEU A 20 -13.86 -21.76 -8.80
N HIS A 21 -14.57 -20.64 -9.01
CA HIS A 21 -14.20 -19.35 -8.43
C HIS A 21 -14.50 -19.29 -6.93
N HIS A 22 -15.61 -19.89 -6.47
CA HIS A 22 -15.92 -19.95 -5.04
C HIS A 22 -15.07 -20.95 -4.25
N ARG A 23 -14.52 -21.99 -4.88
CA ARG A 23 -13.57 -22.92 -4.23
C ARG A 23 -12.15 -22.36 -4.04
N ARG A 24 -11.90 -21.12 -4.47
CA ARG A 24 -10.70 -20.33 -4.13
C ARG A 24 -11.00 -19.18 -3.17
N SER A 25 -12.01 -19.33 -2.31
CA SER A 25 -12.08 -18.54 -1.10
C SER A 25 -11.38 -19.29 0.03
N PRO A 26 -10.37 -18.67 0.65
CA PRO A 26 -9.48 -19.29 1.61
C PRO A 26 -10.28 -19.70 2.84
N ALA A 27 -9.72 -20.62 3.62
CA ALA A 27 -10.08 -20.76 5.01
C ALA A 27 -10.20 -19.34 5.60
N ALA A 28 -11.42 -18.95 5.98
CA ALA A 28 -11.64 -17.86 6.91
C ALA A 28 -11.03 -18.33 8.22
N VAL A 29 -9.71 -18.15 8.34
CA VAL A 29 -9.05 -18.01 9.63
C VAL A 29 -9.86 -16.94 10.31
N ALA A 30 -10.52 -17.29 11.42
CA ALA A 30 -11.02 -16.34 12.40
C ALA A 30 -9.81 -15.61 13.02
N GLY A 31 -9.04 -14.94 12.18
CA GLY A 31 -8.00 -14.02 12.56
C GLY A 31 -8.70 -12.72 12.89
N ASP A 32 -8.28 -12.13 13.99
CA ASP A 32 -8.61 -10.75 14.31
C ASP A 32 -8.47 -9.90 13.04
N PRO A 33 -9.55 -9.23 12.56
CA PRO A 33 -9.48 -8.33 11.42
C PRO A 33 -8.34 -7.30 11.59
N GLY A 34 -8.08 -6.88 12.83
CA GLY A 34 -6.96 -6.02 13.21
C GLY A 34 -5.60 -6.65 12.91
N ALA A 35 -5.41 -7.95 13.18
CA ALA A 35 -4.16 -8.65 12.87
C ALA A 35 -3.86 -8.71 11.36
N GLY A 36 -4.91 -8.79 10.52
CA GLY A 36 -4.78 -8.74 9.06
C GLY A 36 -4.41 -7.35 8.55
N VAL A 37 -5.08 -6.31 9.05
CA VAL A 37 -4.83 -4.91 8.68
C VAL A 37 -3.46 -4.44 9.16
N GLU A 38 -3.05 -4.83 10.36
CA GLU A 38 -1.75 -4.47 10.92
C GLU A 38 -0.61 -5.16 10.16
N GLY A 39 -0.75 -6.45 9.84
CA GLY A 39 0.21 -7.17 8.99
C GLY A 39 0.36 -6.52 7.61
N LEU A 40 -0.75 -6.10 7.02
CA LEU A 40 -0.81 -5.38 5.76
C LEU A 40 -0.09 -4.02 5.84
N ALA A 41 -0.35 -3.26 6.90
CA ALA A 41 0.29 -1.97 7.15
C ALA A 41 1.81 -2.11 7.29
N ARG A 42 2.28 -3.11 8.07
CA ARG A 42 3.72 -3.40 8.21
C ARG A 42 4.34 -3.80 6.87
N GLY A 43 3.63 -4.59 6.05
CA GLY A 43 4.07 -4.94 4.69
C GLY A 43 4.23 -3.73 3.76
N LEU A 44 3.30 -2.77 3.81
CA LEU A 44 3.39 -1.50 3.07
C LEU A 44 4.63 -0.70 3.50
N VAL A 45 4.83 -0.54 4.80
CA VAL A 45 5.96 0.21 5.35
C VAL A 45 7.29 -0.44 4.99
N ALA A 46 7.38 -1.78 5.08
CA ALA A 46 8.56 -2.53 4.68
C ALA A 46 8.88 -2.43 3.17
N ALA A 47 7.88 -2.17 2.33
CA ALA A 47 8.08 -2.01 0.90
C ALA A 47 8.78 -0.69 0.53
N LEU A 48 8.67 0.34 1.38
CA LEU A 48 9.24 1.67 1.17
C LEU A 48 10.77 1.65 1.17
N ASP A 49 11.38 2.51 0.35
CA ASP A 49 12.83 2.70 0.35
C ASP A 49 13.31 3.53 1.54
N ARG A 50 12.48 4.49 1.98
CA ARG A 50 12.79 5.43 3.04
C ARG A 50 11.60 5.58 4.00
N PRO A 51 11.31 4.56 4.83
CA PRO A 51 10.17 4.60 5.74
C PRO A 51 10.20 5.80 6.69
N ASP A 52 11.38 6.22 7.17
CA ASP A 52 11.51 7.43 8.01
C ASP A 52 11.09 8.73 7.31
N ALA A 53 11.39 8.85 6.01
CA ALA A 53 11.01 10.03 5.24
C ALA A 53 9.51 10.06 4.99
N ALA A 54 8.93 8.90 4.66
CA ALA A 54 7.49 8.74 4.51
C ALA A 54 6.76 9.04 5.83
N ALA A 55 7.27 8.55 6.96
CA ALA A 55 6.71 8.82 8.28
C ALA A 55 6.73 10.31 8.65
N ARG A 56 7.84 11.03 8.36
CA ARG A 56 7.88 12.49 8.56
C ARG A 56 6.84 13.22 7.71
N MET A 57 6.70 12.83 6.45
CA MET A 57 5.67 13.38 5.56
C MET A 57 4.26 13.07 6.09
N GLY A 58 4.02 11.84 6.57
CA GLY A 58 2.75 11.42 7.15
C GLY A 58 2.35 12.26 8.36
N ARG A 59 3.29 12.49 9.28
CA ARG A 59 3.06 13.37 10.42
C ARG A 59 2.75 14.80 9.98
N ARG A 60 3.42 15.29 8.94
CA ARG A 60 3.12 16.61 8.39
C ARG A 60 1.72 16.68 7.79
N ILE A 61 1.29 15.65 7.07
CA ILE A 61 -0.05 15.52 6.50
C ILE A 61 -1.11 15.54 7.60
N VAL A 62 -0.92 14.77 8.68
CA VAL A 62 -1.84 14.74 9.83
C VAL A 62 -1.85 16.09 10.55
N ALA A 63 -0.69 16.71 10.78
CA ALA A 63 -0.61 18.02 11.44
C ALA A 63 -1.29 19.15 10.65
N LEU A 64 -1.45 18.98 9.34
CA LEU A 64 -2.17 19.90 8.47
C LEU A 64 -3.65 19.52 8.28
N ASP A 65 -4.14 18.48 8.97
CA ASP A 65 -5.50 17.95 8.88
C ASP A 65 -5.92 17.56 7.44
N LEU A 66 -4.95 17.13 6.63
CA LEU A 66 -5.20 16.73 5.23
C LEU A 66 -5.68 15.28 5.12
N LEU A 67 -5.35 14.46 6.12
CA LEU A 67 -5.76 13.06 6.28
C LEU A 67 -5.97 12.74 7.77
N PRO A 68 -6.90 11.82 8.08
CA PRO A 68 -7.05 11.32 9.45
C PRO A 68 -5.81 10.54 9.88
N ALA A 69 -5.53 10.53 11.18
CA ALA A 69 -4.45 9.73 11.78
C ALA A 69 -4.80 8.22 11.92
N ASP A 70 -5.95 7.80 11.41
CA ASP A 70 -6.44 6.41 11.49
C ASP A 70 -5.76 5.52 10.45
N ALA A 71 -4.66 4.86 10.83
CA ALA A 71 -3.93 3.97 9.96
C ALA A 71 -4.78 2.79 9.45
N GLU A 72 -5.68 2.25 10.28
CA GLU A 72 -6.51 1.09 9.89
C GLU A 72 -7.53 1.49 8.84
N GLY A 73 -8.24 2.60 9.05
CA GLY A 73 -9.18 3.16 8.08
C GLY A 73 -8.50 3.52 6.76
N LEU A 74 -7.26 4.03 6.82
CA LEU A 74 -6.47 4.33 5.61
C LEU A 74 -6.06 3.05 4.86
N VAL A 75 -5.63 2.00 5.55
CA VAL A 75 -5.31 0.71 4.93
C VAL A 75 -6.56 0.10 4.27
N ALA A 76 -7.70 0.14 4.95
CA ALA A 76 -8.97 -0.34 4.41
C ALA A 76 -9.39 0.46 3.16
N SER A 77 -9.36 1.79 3.22
CA SER A 77 -9.64 2.69 2.09
C SER A 77 -8.71 2.42 0.90
N LEU A 78 -7.40 2.35 1.15
CA LEU A 78 -6.39 2.12 0.13
C LEU A 78 -6.62 0.76 -0.57
N THR A 79 -6.95 -0.27 0.21
CA THR A 79 -7.22 -1.62 -0.30
C THR A 79 -8.50 -1.66 -1.11
N ALA A 80 -9.57 -1.04 -0.63
CA ALA A 80 -10.84 -0.96 -1.34
C ALA A 80 -10.69 -0.22 -2.69
N ARG A 81 -9.94 0.88 -2.72
CA ARG A 81 -9.70 1.68 -3.96
C ARG A 81 -8.74 0.99 -4.93
N HIS A 82 -7.81 0.20 -4.40
CA HIS A 82 -6.76 -0.44 -5.17
C HIS A 82 -6.63 -1.91 -4.79
N GLY A 83 -7.64 -2.74 -5.07
CA GLY A 83 -7.70 -4.15 -4.66
C GLY A 83 -6.42 -4.97 -4.91
N ALA A 84 -5.66 -4.65 -5.97
CA ALA A 84 -4.38 -5.28 -6.25
C ALA A 84 -3.26 -5.01 -5.23
N LEU A 85 -3.38 -3.99 -4.36
CA LEU A 85 -2.51 -3.78 -3.20
C LEU A 85 -2.80 -4.84 -2.14
N GLY A 86 -4.09 -5.04 -1.79
CA GLY A 86 -4.50 -6.06 -0.83
C GLY A 86 -4.09 -7.48 -1.20
N GLU A 87 -4.05 -7.80 -2.50
CA GLU A 87 -3.57 -9.10 -2.99
C GLU A 87 -2.03 -9.25 -3.01
N ALA A 88 -1.30 -8.13 -3.08
CA ALA A 88 0.16 -8.14 -3.28
C ALA A 88 0.94 -8.23 -1.96
N LEU A 89 0.34 -7.81 -0.85
CA LEU A 89 0.99 -7.60 0.44
C LEU A 89 0.95 -8.78 1.43
N PRO A 90 -0.04 -9.70 1.46
CA PRO A 90 -0.01 -10.84 2.37
C PRO A 90 1.01 -11.91 1.96
N ILE A 91 1.66 -11.78 0.80
CA ILE A 91 2.71 -12.69 0.36
C ILE A 91 4.04 -12.16 0.91
N GLU A 92 4.38 -12.66 2.10
CA GLU A 92 5.65 -12.41 2.77
C GLU A 92 6.82 -12.64 1.79
N GLY A 93 7.56 -11.57 1.48
CA GLY A 93 8.74 -11.62 0.60
C GLY A 93 8.61 -10.96 -0.79
N ASP A 94 7.42 -10.60 -1.29
CA ASP A 94 7.29 -10.00 -2.63
C ASP A 94 7.27 -8.46 -2.62
N ARG A 95 8.35 -7.87 -2.08
CA ARG A 95 8.58 -6.42 -2.07
C ARG A 95 8.44 -5.79 -3.45
N ARG A 96 8.83 -6.52 -4.50
CA ARG A 96 8.75 -6.05 -5.89
C ARG A 96 7.31 -5.91 -6.34
N ARG A 97 6.45 -6.89 -6.07
CA ARG A 97 5.02 -6.82 -6.40
C ARG A 97 4.29 -5.76 -5.59
N ALA A 98 4.60 -5.61 -4.30
CA ALA A 98 4.05 -4.53 -3.47
C ALA A 98 4.41 -3.14 -4.06
N ARG A 99 5.69 -2.92 -4.40
CA ARG A 99 6.13 -1.69 -5.06
C ARG A 99 5.45 -1.48 -6.41
N HIS A 100 5.30 -2.53 -7.22
CA HIS A 100 4.63 -2.41 -8.52
C HIS A 100 3.14 -2.06 -8.35
N ALA A 101 2.45 -2.70 -7.40
CA ALA A 101 1.06 -2.37 -7.08
C ALA A 101 0.93 -0.92 -6.59
N LEU A 102 1.85 -0.46 -5.74
CA LEU A 102 1.91 0.92 -5.28
C LEU A 102 2.11 1.89 -6.44
N THR A 103 3.12 1.69 -7.29
CA THR A 103 3.36 2.53 -8.47
C THR A 103 2.13 2.63 -9.36
N ARG A 104 1.36 1.55 -9.54
CA ARG A 104 0.09 1.60 -10.29
C ARG A 104 -0.98 2.41 -9.57
N ALA A 105 -1.07 2.30 -8.24
CA ALA A 105 -2.01 3.09 -7.44
C ALA A 105 -1.70 4.59 -7.56
N VAL A 106 -0.44 4.98 -7.40
CA VAL A 106 0.06 6.35 -7.58
C VAL A 106 -0.31 6.90 -8.96
N ARG A 107 0.01 6.16 -10.02
CA ARG A 107 -0.31 6.58 -11.40
C ARG A 107 -1.81 6.76 -11.62
N ARG A 108 -2.63 5.86 -11.08
CA ARG A 108 -4.10 5.93 -11.18
C ARG A 108 -4.65 7.16 -10.46
N ASP A 109 -4.11 7.48 -9.29
CA ASP A 109 -4.52 8.63 -8.51
C ASP A 109 -4.17 9.95 -9.21
N PHE A 110 -2.95 10.08 -9.76
CA PHE A 110 -2.61 11.22 -10.62
C PHE A 110 -3.52 11.33 -11.85
N ALA A 111 -3.72 10.23 -12.58
CA ALA A 111 -4.56 10.22 -13.78
C ALA A 111 -6.04 10.59 -13.50
N SER A 112 -6.50 10.45 -12.25
CA SER A 112 -7.86 10.77 -11.83
C SER A 112 -7.96 12.07 -11.03
N GLY A 113 -6.88 12.84 -10.92
CA GLY A 113 -6.84 14.07 -10.14
C GLY A 113 -6.94 13.88 -8.62
N ARG A 114 -6.84 12.64 -8.12
CA ARG A 114 -6.84 12.34 -6.67
C ARG A 114 -5.47 12.63 -6.09
N THR A 115 -5.22 13.90 -5.84
CA THR A 115 -3.95 14.41 -5.33
C THR A 115 -4.20 15.27 -4.10
N ILE A 116 -3.17 15.42 -3.26
CA ILE A 116 -3.15 16.39 -2.16
C ILE A 116 -1.89 17.24 -2.24
N THR A 117 -1.96 18.48 -1.75
CA THR A 117 -0.80 19.37 -1.67
C THR A 117 -0.33 19.49 -0.23
N VAL A 118 0.95 19.23 0.01
CA VAL A 118 1.60 19.29 1.33
C VAL A 118 2.82 20.18 1.21
N ASP A 119 2.81 21.35 1.83
CA ASP A 119 3.93 22.31 1.79
C ASP A 119 4.45 22.59 0.36
N GLY A 120 3.53 22.72 -0.62
CA GLY A 120 3.85 22.95 -2.04
C GLY A 120 4.22 21.70 -2.84
N TRP A 121 4.32 20.52 -2.21
CA TRP A 121 4.50 19.25 -2.90
C TRP A 121 3.16 18.64 -3.29
N LEU A 122 3.03 18.17 -4.53
CA LEU A 122 1.84 17.47 -5.00
C LEU A 122 2.06 15.95 -4.87
N LEU A 123 1.22 15.29 -4.08
CA LEU A 123 1.27 13.85 -3.83
C LEU A 123 0.03 13.18 -4.39
N ALA A 124 0.17 11.96 -4.92
CA ALA A 124 -1.00 11.11 -5.13
C ALA A 124 -1.66 10.77 -3.78
N ARG A 125 -2.99 10.61 -3.76
CA ARG A 125 -3.72 10.25 -2.54
C ARG A 125 -3.18 8.96 -1.91
N ALA A 126 -2.90 7.92 -2.70
CA ALA A 126 -2.28 6.69 -2.23
C ALA A 126 -0.89 6.89 -1.57
N GLU A 127 -0.06 7.80 -2.09
CA GLU A 127 1.25 8.09 -1.49
C GLU A 127 1.08 8.77 -0.13
N ALA A 128 0.17 9.74 -0.06
CA ALA A 128 -0.14 10.45 1.17
C ALA A 128 -0.64 9.50 2.27
N GLU A 129 -1.58 8.60 1.92
CA GLU A 129 -2.11 7.61 2.86
C GLU A 129 -1.01 6.69 3.38
N ILE A 130 -0.10 6.22 2.51
CA ILE A 130 1.02 5.38 2.94
C ILE A 130 2.02 6.14 3.81
N CYS A 131 2.22 7.43 3.56
CA CYS A 131 3.03 8.27 4.45
C CYS A 131 2.42 8.34 5.85
N VAL A 132 1.09 8.53 5.95
CA VAL A 132 0.38 8.54 7.25
C VAL A 132 0.40 7.17 7.92
N ILE A 133 0.21 6.08 7.16
CA ILE A 133 0.39 4.72 7.68
C ILE A 133 1.81 4.58 8.24
N ALA A 134 2.85 4.94 7.48
CA ALA A 134 4.23 4.88 7.94
C ALA A 134 4.49 5.69 9.22
N ALA A 135 3.82 6.83 9.39
CA ALA A 135 3.92 7.64 10.61
C ALA A 135 3.46 6.90 11.87
N SER A 136 2.54 5.94 11.74
CA SER A 136 1.98 5.16 12.85
C SER A 136 2.88 3.98 13.26
N PHE A 137 3.73 3.50 12.36
CA PHE A 137 4.60 2.34 12.59
C PHE A 137 6.09 2.69 12.73
N VAL A 138 6.50 3.89 12.34
CA VAL A 138 7.90 4.34 12.42
C VAL A 138 8.05 5.34 13.58
N PRO A 139 8.77 4.98 14.65
CA PRO A 139 8.90 5.83 15.83
C PRO A 139 9.57 7.17 15.51
N GLU A 140 9.11 8.23 16.17
CA GLU A 140 9.80 9.52 16.13
C GLU A 140 11.22 9.37 16.72
N GLY A 141 12.25 9.73 15.95
CA GLY A 141 13.64 9.66 16.39
C GLY A 141 14.48 8.48 15.89
N GLY A 142 13.90 7.51 15.16
CA GLY A 142 14.65 6.37 14.58
C GLY A 142 15.78 6.75 13.60
N ALA A 143 15.77 7.99 13.09
CA ALA A 143 16.74 8.52 12.13
C ALA A 143 17.86 9.37 12.75
N LEU A 144 17.92 9.56 14.08
CA LEU A 144 19.11 10.15 14.73
C LEU A 144 20.19 9.10 15.06
N ALA A 145 19.88 7.81 14.99
CA ALA A 145 20.81 6.73 15.35
C ALA A 145 21.55 6.07 14.17
N ARG A 146 21.23 6.40 12.90
CA ARG A 146 22.02 5.92 11.75
C ARG A 146 22.72 7.08 11.09
N ALA A 147 23.94 7.28 11.56
CA ALA A 147 24.98 8.11 10.99
C ALA A 147 24.85 8.23 9.47
N ARG A 148 24.62 9.46 9.02
CA ARG A 148 25.10 9.91 7.72
C ARG A 148 26.62 9.73 7.76
N PRO A 149 27.26 8.86 6.95
CA PRO A 149 28.70 8.97 6.79
C PRO A 149 28.96 10.37 6.25
N ALA A 150 29.76 11.15 6.97
CA ALA A 150 30.19 12.48 6.58
C ALA A 150 30.91 12.35 5.23
N ARG A 151 30.18 12.58 4.14
CA ARG A 151 30.80 12.87 2.85
C ARG A 151 31.20 14.34 2.88
N ASP A 152 32.50 14.55 2.80
CA ASP A 152 33.20 15.76 2.40
C ASP A 152 33.21 16.92 3.41
N ALA A 153 33.96 16.76 4.50
CA ALA A 153 34.72 17.88 5.06
C ALA A 153 36.06 17.97 4.32
N ARG A 154 36.06 18.52 3.10
CA ARG A 154 37.29 19.03 2.49
C ARG A 154 37.61 20.36 3.15
N ILE A 155 38.54 20.33 4.10
CA ILE A 155 39.16 21.53 4.65
C ILE A 155 40.07 22.08 3.55
N TRP A 156 39.64 23.14 2.86
CA TRP A 156 40.57 24.01 2.15
C TRP A 156 41.32 24.82 3.21
N SER A 157 42.58 24.48 3.44
CA SER A 157 43.54 25.40 4.08
C SER A 157 44.29 26.09 2.93
N GLY A 158 44.02 27.39 2.77
CA GLY A 158 44.84 28.26 1.95
C GLY A 158 45.92 28.89 2.82
N ALA A 159 47.17 28.67 2.45
CA ALA A 159 48.32 29.52 2.74
C ALA A 159 49.29 29.38 1.57
#